data_AF-A0A0A3XHS6-F1
#
_entry.id   AF-A0A0A3XHS6-F1
#
_cell.length_a   1.000
_cell.length_b   1.000
_cell.length_c   1.000
_cell.angle_alpha   90.00
_cell.angle_beta   90.00
_cell.angle_gamma   90.00
#
_symmetry.space_group_name_H-M   'P 1'
#
loop_
_entity.id
_entity.type
_entity.pdbx_description
1 polymer ?
#
loop_
_entity_poly.entity_id
_entity_poly.type
_entity_poly.pdbx_seq_one_letter_code
_entity_poly.pdbx_strand_id
1 'polypeptide(L)'
;PAETMTPQQPADQQQPQEENQNEFFKEITAKKIKEDTFEVKGKAKVFEGVLDYVVEDGHNELAEGSAKASKGAPEWGDFSFTVNVKKDTPNSTLMLILFEKSAKDGKRKGELPIALPEEISK
;
A
#
# COMPACT_ATOMS: atom_id res chain seq x y z
N PRO A 1 -29.50 23.50 -17.31
CA PRO A 1 -29.44 22.84 -15.98
C PRO A 1 -27.99 22.38 -15.80
N ALA A 2 -27.24 23.09 -14.96
CA ALA A 2 -25.79 22.95 -14.90
C ALA A 2 -25.39 21.63 -14.24
N GLU A 3 -24.43 20.98 -14.87
CA GLU A 3 -23.75 19.76 -14.51
C GLU A 3 -23.06 19.88 -13.14
N THR A 4 -23.29 18.94 -12.22
CA THR A 4 -22.35 18.64 -11.14
C THR A 4 -21.63 17.34 -11.50
N MET A 5 -20.73 17.46 -12.47
CA MET A 5 -19.63 16.51 -12.64
C MET A 5 -18.71 16.72 -11.43
N THR A 6 -18.74 15.78 -10.48
CA THR A 6 -17.66 15.67 -9.50
C THR A 6 -16.38 15.51 -10.31
N PRO A 7 -15.37 16.38 -10.14
CA PRO A 7 -14.09 16.18 -10.81
C PRO A 7 -13.54 14.83 -10.36
N GLN A 8 -13.44 13.93 -11.34
CA GLN A 8 -12.55 12.79 -11.33
C GLN A 8 -11.23 13.30 -10.78
N GLN A 9 -10.82 12.75 -9.65
CA GLN A 9 -9.57 13.11 -9.00
C GLN A 9 -8.46 12.93 -10.06
N PRO A 10 -7.80 14.01 -10.49
CA PRO A 10 -6.77 13.88 -11.51
C PRO A 10 -5.67 12.97 -10.96
N ALA A 11 -5.33 11.98 -11.77
CA ALA A 11 -4.07 11.29 -11.73
C ALA A 11 -2.95 12.34 -11.83
N ASP A 12 -2.47 12.78 -10.69
CA ASP A 12 -1.35 13.70 -10.49
C ASP A 12 -0.75 13.19 -9.17
N GLN A 13 0.45 12.61 -9.09
CA GLN A 13 1.64 12.82 -9.87
C GLN A 13 2.44 11.51 -9.82
N GLN A 14 2.84 10.98 -10.98
CA GLN A 14 4.01 10.13 -11.07
C GLN A 14 5.24 11.03 -10.82
N GLN A 15 5.41 11.51 -9.59
CA GLN A 15 6.70 12.01 -9.15
C GLN A 15 7.64 10.80 -9.09
N PRO A 16 8.91 10.94 -9.48
CA PRO A 16 9.93 9.93 -9.22
C PRO A 16 10.16 9.88 -7.69
N GLN A 17 9.24 9.25 -6.96
CA GLN A 17 9.37 9.00 -5.54
C GLN A 17 10.49 7.98 -5.38
N GLU A 18 11.49 8.32 -4.57
CA GLU A 18 12.36 7.33 -3.93
C GLU A 18 11.50 6.11 -3.58
N GLU A 19 11.79 4.98 -4.24
CA GLU A 19 10.87 3.92 -4.69
C GLU A 19 9.90 3.33 -3.62
N ASN A 20 10.08 3.68 -2.35
CA ASN A 20 9.42 3.09 -1.19
C ASN A 20 9.01 4.11 -0.09
N GLN A 21 8.76 5.39 -0.40
CA GLN A 21 8.32 6.39 0.61
C GLN A 21 7.43 7.54 0.09
N ASN A 22 6.62 8.11 0.99
CA ASN A 22 5.76 9.29 0.82
C ASN A 22 5.48 10.02 2.16
N GLU A 23 4.52 10.95 2.20
CA GLU A 23 4.17 11.71 3.42
C GLU A 23 3.61 10.85 4.58
N PHE A 24 3.02 9.70 4.24
CA PHE A 24 2.33 8.78 5.15
C PHE A 24 3.15 7.52 5.45
N PHE A 25 4.06 7.13 4.58
CA PHE A 25 4.78 5.86 4.64
C PHE A 25 6.25 6.08 4.32
N LYS A 26 7.17 5.46 5.07
CA LYS A 26 8.61 5.55 4.79
C LYS A 26 9.34 4.32 5.27
N GLU A 27 10.56 4.13 4.77
CA GLU A 27 11.41 2.98 5.13
C GLU A 27 10.71 1.65 4.83
N ILE A 28 9.90 1.61 3.76
CA ILE A 28 9.12 0.42 3.41
C ILE A 28 10.04 -0.65 2.84
N THR A 29 10.00 -1.83 3.44
CA THR A 29 10.76 -3.01 3.04
C THR A 29 9.78 -4.16 2.84
N ALA A 30 9.70 -4.66 1.61
CA ALA A 30 8.96 -5.88 1.28
C ALA A 30 9.95 -7.02 1.00
N LYS A 31 9.71 -8.18 1.63
CA LYS A 31 10.53 -9.38 1.43
C LYS A 31 9.64 -10.58 1.25
N LYS A 32 9.93 -11.39 0.25
CA LYS A 32 9.27 -12.68 0.09
C LYS A 32 9.92 -13.68 1.04
N ILE A 33 9.12 -14.20 1.97
CA ILE A 33 9.57 -15.17 2.99
C ILE A 33 9.16 -16.60 2.64
N LYS A 34 8.14 -16.79 1.80
CA LYS A 34 7.70 -18.09 1.24
C LYS A 34 7.12 -17.91 -0.17
N GLU A 35 6.77 -19.01 -0.83
CA GLU A 35 6.25 -19.03 -2.22
C GLU A 35 5.11 -18.03 -2.45
N ASP A 36 4.14 -17.97 -1.54
CA ASP A 36 2.98 -17.06 -1.59
C ASP A 36 2.94 -16.08 -0.40
N THR A 37 4.04 -15.91 0.34
CA THR A 37 4.04 -15.14 1.60
C THR A 37 5.10 -14.05 1.59
N PHE A 38 4.66 -12.81 1.84
CA PHE A 38 5.49 -11.62 1.84
C PHE A 38 5.42 -10.94 3.20
N GLU A 39 6.57 -10.61 3.74
CA GLU A 39 6.70 -9.79 4.93
C GLU A 39 6.93 -8.34 4.52
N VAL A 40 6.06 -7.45 4.99
CA VAL A 40 6.13 -6.01 4.73
C VAL A 40 6.35 -5.30 6.05
N LYS A 41 7.40 -4.49 6.10
CA LYS A 41 7.80 -3.69 7.25
C LYS A 41 8.01 -2.26 6.83
N GLY A 42 7.77 -1.34 7.75
CA GLY A 42 8.05 0.07 7.49
C GLY A 42 7.52 0.95 8.60
N LYS A 43 7.46 2.25 8.33
CA LYS A 43 6.88 3.22 9.23
C LYS A 43 5.71 3.92 8.55
N ALA A 44 4.61 4.05 9.27
CA ALA A 44 3.42 4.75 8.83
C ALA A 44 3.10 5.93 9.77
N LYS A 45 2.65 7.03 9.20
CA LYS A 45 2.14 8.23 9.87
C LYS A 45 0.71 8.46 9.41
N VAL A 46 -0.17 7.56 9.83
CA VAL A 46 -1.58 7.49 9.45
C VAL A 46 -2.48 7.77 10.65
N PHE A 47 -3.69 8.27 10.42
CA PHE A 47 -4.68 8.55 11.45
C PHE A 47 -4.97 7.29 12.27
N GLU A 48 -4.91 7.42 13.60
CA GLU A 48 -5.06 6.32 14.57
C GLU A 48 -4.06 5.14 14.42
N GLY A 49 -3.04 5.29 13.55
CA GLY A 49 -2.09 4.22 13.27
C GLY A 49 -2.71 3.07 12.48
N VAL A 50 -3.84 3.28 11.80
CA VAL A 50 -4.48 2.26 10.96
C VAL A 50 -4.13 2.53 9.51
N LEU A 51 -3.47 1.57 8.87
CA LEU A 51 -3.22 1.58 7.43
C LEU A 51 -3.99 0.45 6.76
N ASP A 52 -4.42 0.70 5.54
CA ASP A 52 -5.00 -0.29 4.66
C ASP A 52 -3.99 -0.66 3.56
N TYR A 53 -4.12 -1.85 3.02
CA TYR A 53 -3.32 -2.29 1.90
C TYR A 53 -4.13 -3.16 0.95
N VAL A 54 -3.71 -3.15 -0.30
CA VAL A 54 -4.17 -4.09 -1.33
C VAL A 54 -2.97 -4.62 -2.10
N VAL A 55 -3.04 -5.87 -2.53
CA VAL A 55 -2.10 -6.48 -3.45
C VAL A 55 -2.83 -6.78 -4.74
N GLU A 56 -2.29 -6.28 -5.84
CA GLU A 56 -2.80 -6.52 -7.19
C GLU A 56 -1.70 -7.06 -8.11
N ASP A 57 -2.09 -7.72 -9.20
CA ASP A 57 -1.16 -8.17 -10.25
C ASP A 57 -1.21 -7.29 -11.51
N GLY A 58 -1.87 -6.14 -11.44
CA GLY A 58 -2.18 -5.25 -12.57
C GLY A 58 -3.47 -5.61 -13.31
N HIS A 59 -4.04 -6.79 -13.07
CA HIS A 59 -5.33 -7.20 -13.62
C HIS A 59 -6.41 -7.34 -12.54
N ASN A 60 -6.07 -7.93 -11.39
CA ASN A 60 -7.00 -8.19 -10.31
C ASN A 60 -6.40 -7.79 -8.95
N GLU A 61 -7.25 -7.33 -8.03
CA GLU A 61 -6.94 -7.24 -6.60
C GLU A 61 -6.98 -8.66 -6.03
N LEU A 62 -5.80 -9.19 -5.65
CA LEU A 62 -5.62 -10.57 -5.19
C LEU A 62 -5.73 -10.73 -3.67
N ALA A 63 -5.38 -9.69 -2.92
CA ALA A 63 -5.49 -9.67 -1.47
C ALA A 63 -5.70 -8.23 -0.98
N GLU A 64 -6.48 -8.06 0.08
CA GLU A 64 -6.63 -6.79 0.76
C GLU A 64 -6.61 -6.99 2.27
N GLY A 65 -6.28 -5.93 3.01
CA GLY A 65 -6.31 -5.99 4.46
C GLY A 65 -5.97 -4.66 5.10
N SER A 66 -5.86 -4.70 6.41
CA SER A 66 -5.46 -3.56 7.23
C SER A 66 -4.40 -3.98 8.23
N ALA A 67 -3.44 -3.11 8.50
CA ALA A 67 -2.43 -3.27 9.53
C ALA A 67 -2.48 -2.10 10.51
N LYS A 68 -2.05 -2.36 11.75
CA LYS A 68 -1.91 -1.34 12.78
C LYS A 68 -0.43 -1.05 12.98
N ALA A 69 -0.08 0.22 12.88
CA ALA A 69 1.21 0.75 13.28
C ALA A 69 1.24 0.98 14.80
N SER A 70 2.43 0.93 15.39
CA SER A 70 2.64 1.14 16.82
C SER A 70 2.25 2.53 17.31
N LYS A 71 2.21 3.52 16.42
CA LYS A 71 1.80 4.92 16.67
C LYS A 71 0.97 5.44 15.51
N GLY A 72 0.07 6.38 15.81
CA GLY A 72 -0.69 7.13 14.82
C GLY A 72 -0.14 8.54 14.61
N ALA A 73 -0.59 9.17 13.53
CA ALA A 73 -0.29 10.56 13.22
C ALA A 73 -0.61 11.47 14.41
N PRO A 74 0.22 12.50 14.70
CA PRO A 74 1.33 12.99 13.87
C PRO A 74 2.64 12.21 14.01
N GLU A 75 2.72 11.20 14.88
CA GLU A 75 3.93 10.40 15.07
C GLU A 75 4.08 9.31 14.00
N TRP A 76 5.33 8.90 13.75
CA TRP A 76 5.62 7.73 12.92
C TRP A 76 5.54 6.47 13.78
N GLY A 77 4.66 5.54 13.40
CA GLY A 77 4.58 4.20 13.98
C GLY A 77 5.23 3.17 13.08
N ASP A 78 6.06 2.30 13.65
CA ASP A 78 6.50 1.07 13.02
C ASP A 78 5.31 0.13 12.78
N PHE A 79 5.30 -0.53 11.63
CA PHE A 79 4.36 -1.59 11.32
C PHE A 79 5.09 -2.78 10.71
N SER A 80 4.54 -3.97 10.94
CA SER A 80 5.01 -5.21 10.36
C SER A 80 3.80 -6.10 10.14
N PHE A 81 3.56 -6.50 8.90
CA PHE A 81 2.51 -7.47 8.59
C PHE A 81 3.02 -8.48 7.56
N THR A 82 2.30 -9.58 7.48
CA THR A 82 2.55 -10.62 6.51
C THR A 82 1.32 -10.74 5.63
N VAL A 83 1.53 -10.67 4.31
CA VAL A 83 0.48 -10.89 3.33
C VAL A 83 0.70 -12.23 2.65
N ASN A 84 -0.35 -13.04 2.60
CA ASN A 84 -0.38 -14.27 1.84
C ASN A 84 -1.17 -14.03 0.56
N VAL A 85 -0.49 -14.05 -0.57
CA VAL A 85 -1.06 -13.78 -1.88
C VAL A 85 -0.41 -14.72 -2.89
N LYS A 86 -1.25 -15.45 -3.61
CA LYS A 86 -0.82 -16.34 -4.68
C LYS A 86 -0.94 -15.59 -6.00
N LYS A 87 0.08 -15.67 -6.85
CA LYS A 87 -0.03 -15.15 -8.22
C LYS A 87 -1.10 -15.94 -8.96
N ASP A 88 -2.09 -15.21 -9.48
CA ASP A 88 -3.08 -15.77 -10.40
C ASP A 88 -2.48 -15.87 -11.81
N THR A 89 -1.84 -14.80 -12.26
CA THR A 89 -1.23 -14.70 -13.59
C THR A 89 0.26 -15.05 -13.57
N PRO A 90 0.74 -15.99 -14.40
CA PRO A 90 2.16 -16.26 -14.57
C PRO A 90 2.86 -15.08 -15.25
N ASN A 91 4.01 -14.65 -14.71
CA ASN A 91 4.81 -13.48 -15.14
C ASN A 91 4.23 -12.09 -14.82
N SER A 92 3.14 -11.97 -14.05
CA SER A 92 2.70 -10.66 -13.53
C SER A 92 3.53 -10.23 -12.33
N THR A 93 3.78 -8.93 -12.17
CA THR A 93 4.43 -8.39 -10.95
C THR A 93 3.37 -8.12 -9.90
N LEU A 94 3.56 -8.64 -8.68
CA LEU A 94 2.67 -8.29 -7.57
C LEU A 94 3.02 -6.88 -7.08
N MET A 95 2.03 -6.00 -7.06
CA MET A 95 2.13 -4.65 -6.51
C MET A 95 1.33 -4.57 -5.22
N LEU A 96 1.99 -4.18 -4.14
CA LEU A 96 1.36 -3.83 -2.88
C LEU A 96 1.12 -2.33 -2.85
N ILE A 97 -0.12 -1.90 -2.68
CA ILE A 97 -0.47 -0.49 -2.55
C ILE A 97 -0.86 -0.25 -1.09
N LEU A 98 -0.05 0.53 -0.39
CA LEU A 98 -0.33 0.98 0.98
C LEU A 98 -1.11 2.30 0.92
N PHE A 99 -2.15 2.44 1.74
CA PHE A 99 -2.93 3.68 1.79
C PHE A 99 -3.63 3.86 3.13
N GLU A 100 -4.09 5.07 3.40
CA GLU A 100 -4.99 5.37 4.50
C GLU A 100 -6.40 5.62 3.95
N LYS A 101 -7.44 5.05 4.56
CA LYS A 101 -8.82 5.46 4.28
C LYS A 101 -9.17 6.71 5.06
N SER A 102 -9.59 7.77 4.37
CA SER A 102 -10.00 9.00 5.02
C SER A 102 -11.28 8.78 5.84
N ALA A 103 -11.24 9.01 7.16
CA ALA A 103 -12.42 8.91 8.02
C ALA A 103 -13.59 9.84 7.61
N LYS A 104 -13.33 10.85 6.76
CA LYS A 104 -14.34 11.79 6.25
C LYS A 104 -15.21 11.22 5.13
N ASP A 105 -14.63 10.43 4.22
CA ASP A 105 -15.29 10.03 2.96
C ASP A 105 -14.94 8.59 2.52
N GLY A 106 -14.09 7.89 3.26
CA GLY A 106 -13.62 6.53 2.93
C GLY A 106 -12.61 6.46 1.78
N LYS A 107 -12.30 7.58 1.13
CA LYS A 107 -11.34 7.63 0.01
C LYS A 107 -9.94 7.22 0.42
N ARG A 108 -9.25 6.48 -0.47
CA ARG A 108 -7.82 6.15 -0.35
C ARG A 108 -7.00 7.44 -0.37
N LYS A 109 -6.02 7.54 0.52
CA LYS A 109 -5.11 8.68 0.66
C LYS A 109 -3.68 8.18 0.85
N GLY A 110 -2.74 8.95 0.31
CA GLY A 110 -1.32 8.65 0.47
C GLY A 110 -0.95 7.28 -0.11
N GLU A 111 -1.56 6.91 -1.23
CA GLU A 111 -1.30 5.64 -1.91
C GLU A 111 0.19 5.53 -2.24
N LEU A 112 0.79 4.41 -1.82
CA LEU A 112 2.18 4.08 -2.07
C LEU A 112 2.25 2.68 -2.70
N PRO A 113 2.42 2.59 -4.03
CA PRO A 113 2.65 1.32 -4.70
C PRO A 113 4.09 0.84 -4.44
N ILE A 114 4.23 -0.43 -4.10
CA ILE A 114 5.49 -1.11 -3.77
C ILE A 114 5.51 -2.42 -4.57
N ALA A 115 6.52 -2.61 -5.40
CA ALA A 115 6.72 -3.89 -6.08
C ALA A 115 7.14 -4.96 -5.07
N LEU A 116 6.40 -6.07 -5.01
CA LEU A 116 6.78 -7.21 -4.18
C LEU A 116 7.85 -8.03 -4.90
N PRO A 117 8.97 -8.38 -4.22
CA PRO A 117 10.05 -9.13 -4.85
C PRO A 117 9.59 -10.56 -5.19
N GLU A 118 9.91 -11.05 -6.38
CA GLU A 118 9.58 -12.42 -6.78
C GLU A 118 10.49 -13.47 -6.13
N GLU A 119 11.71 -13.08 -5.78
CA GLU A 119 12.72 -13.92 -5.17
C GLU A 119 12.56 -13.99 -3.65
N ILE A 120 12.64 -15.20 -3.10
CA ILE A 120 12.63 -15.44 -1.66
C ILE A 120 13.93 -14.88 -1.07
N SER A 121 13.83 -13.96 -0.12
CA SER A 121 15.00 -13.46 0.62
C SER A 121 15.64 -14.63 1.38
N LYS A 122 16.85 -15.03 0.96
CA LYS A 122 17.65 -16.10 1.59
C LYS A 122 18.12 -15.76 3.00
#